data_AF-A0A813BZA8-F1
#
_entry.id   AF-A0A813BZA8-F1
#
_cell.length_a   1.000
_cell.length_b   1.000
_cell.length_c   1.000
_cell.angle_alpha   90.00
_cell.angle_beta   90.00
_cell.angle_gamma   90.00
#
_symmetry.space_group_name_H-M   'P 1'
#
loop_
_entity.id
_entity.type
_entity.pdbx_description
1 polymer ?
#
loop_
_entity_poly.entity_id
_entity_poly.type
_entity_poly.pdbx_seq_one_letter_code
_entity_poly.pdbx_strand_id
1 'polypeptide(L)'
;DLDMGMLEDTHPDHDFYQLFSEPANVGFSGLARLLDAFQKHVAAGVADFLVASKPEICLEASLRALHLGVPYQHNQSDLRYLLNEREETCRQQLDTKYMQRYNVFPCANDNLVYFLGDSAQYCTWSAVSNKIPTYRCNARTAVYWLPSQRRWLTSKERLCSMGFPCTPEVANAMQ
;
A
#
# COMPACT_ATOMS: atom_id res chain seq x y z
N ASP A 1 -9.30 5.72 44.94
CA ASP A 1 -8.30 6.40 44.11
C ASP A 1 -7.56 5.37 43.28
N LEU A 2 -8.01 5.23 42.03
CA LEU A 2 -7.31 4.43 41.03
C LEU A 2 -6.20 5.32 40.47
N ASP A 3 -4.95 4.86 40.62
CA ASP A 3 -3.76 5.56 40.18
C ASP A 3 -3.72 5.58 38.65
N MET A 4 -4.05 6.73 38.07
CA MET A 4 -4.11 6.95 36.61
C MET A 4 -2.72 6.90 35.96
N GLY A 5 -1.63 6.93 36.74
CA GLY A 5 -0.26 6.96 36.22
C GLY A 5 0.21 5.66 35.55
N MET A 6 -0.49 4.53 35.72
CA MET A 6 -0.10 3.25 35.10
C MET A 6 -0.80 2.96 33.76
N LEU A 7 -1.66 3.86 33.28
CA LEU A 7 -2.40 3.69 32.01
C LEU A 7 -1.65 4.24 30.80
N GLU A 8 -0.66 5.12 31.01
CA GLU A 8 0.12 5.76 29.95
C GLU A 8 1.18 4.81 29.35
N ASP A 9 1.66 3.83 30.11
CA ASP A 9 2.73 2.92 29.67
C ASP A 9 2.25 1.73 28.82
N THR A 10 0.94 1.43 28.83
CA THR A 10 0.38 0.25 28.14
C THR A 10 -0.12 0.52 26.72
N HIS A 11 -0.29 1.79 26.32
CA HIS A 11 -0.86 2.15 25.03
C HIS A 11 -0.11 3.34 24.38
N PRO A 12 0.85 3.08 23.46
CA PRO A 12 1.53 4.15 22.72
C PRO A 12 0.58 4.98 21.82
N ASP A 13 -0.65 4.52 21.61
CA ASP A 13 -1.69 5.23 20.84
C ASP A 13 -2.60 6.11 21.71
N HIS A 14 -2.35 6.20 23.03
CA HIS A 14 -3.18 6.95 23.97
C HIS A 14 -3.18 8.47 23.66
N ASP A 15 -2.08 8.99 23.13
CA ASP A 15 -1.95 10.38 22.65
C ASP A 15 -3.01 10.73 21.59
N PHE A 16 -3.37 9.78 20.73
CA PHE A 16 -4.34 10.02 19.66
C PHE A 16 -5.75 10.20 20.21
N TYR A 17 -6.09 9.48 21.28
CA TYR A 17 -7.38 9.61 21.98
C TYR A 17 -7.44 10.84 22.90
N GLN A 18 -6.30 11.24 23.49
CA GLN A 18 -6.18 12.48 24.27
C GLN A 18 -6.37 13.72 23.38
N LEU A 19 -5.92 13.66 22.12
CA LEU A 19 -6.09 14.74 21.14
C LEU A 19 -7.56 15.16 20.94
N PHE A 20 -8.51 14.22 21.07
CA PHE A 20 -9.95 14.46 20.90
C PHE A 20 -10.71 14.82 22.18
N SER A 21 -10.09 14.64 23.36
CA SER A 21 -10.78 14.78 24.65
C SER A 21 -10.34 15.99 25.46
N GLU A 22 -9.22 16.64 25.13
CA GLU A 22 -8.75 17.81 25.86
C GLU A 22 -9.45 19.12 25.43
N PRO A 23 -9.92 19.94 26.39
CA PRO A 23 -10.56 21.23 26.12
C PRO A 23 -9.61 22.28 25.53
N ALA A 24 -8.29 22.03 25.50
CA ALA A 24 -7.32 22.87 24.80
C ALA A 24 -7.31 22.64 23.27
N ASN A 25 -7.88 21.53 22.80
CA ASN A 25 -7.92 21.14 21.39
C ASN A 25 -9.26 21.47 20.71
N VAL A 26 -10.22 22.07 21.42
CA VAL A 26 -11.45 22.62 20.83
C VAL A 26 -11.19 24.04 20.32
N GLY A 27 -11.39 24.27 19.02
CA GLY A 27 -11.21 25.56 18.37
C GLY A 27 -10.24 25.54 17.19
N PHE A 28 -10.05 26.71 16.57
CA PHE A 28 -9.28 26.84 15.32
C PHE A 28 -7.81 26.41 15.46
N SER A 29 -7.22 26.60 16.62
CA SER A 29 -5.83 26.21 16.94
C SER A 29 -5.64 24.71 17.11
N GLY A 30 -6.60 23.99 17.70
CA GLY A 30 -6.59 22.53 17.79
C GLY A 30 -6.75 21.87 16.42
N LEU A 31 -7.67 22.39 15.60
CA LEU A 31 -7.81 21.97 14.20
C LEU A 31 -6.54 22.22 13.39
N ALA A 32 -5.83 23.31 13.61
CA ALA A 32 -4.57 23.60 12.89
C ALA A 32 -3.46 22.59 13.22
N ARG A 33 -3.32 22.15 14.48
CA ARG A 33 -2.34 21.11 14.87
C ARG A 33 -2.72 19.74 14.32
N LEU A 34 -4.01 19.41 14.36
CA LEU A 34 -4.52 18.18 13.77
C LEU A 34 -4.29 18.19 12.27
N LEU A 35 -4.54 19.31 11.59
CA LEU A 35 -4.23 19.50 10.17
C LEU A 35 -2.73 19.47 9.85
N ASP A 36 -1.84 19.95 10.73
CA ASP A 36 -0.39 19.87 10.55
C ASP A 36 0.13 18.43 10.71
N ALA A 37 -0.34 17.71 11.73
CA ALA A 37 -0.07 16.28 11.90
C ALA A 37 -0.64 15.46 10.74
N PHE A 38 -1.86 15.79 10.32
CA PHE A 38 -2.49 15.19 9.15
C PHE A 38 -1.73 15.55 7.88
N GLN A 39 -1.25 16.79 7.69
CA GLN A 39 -0.46 17.20 6.53
C GLN A 39 0.89 16.49 6.46
N LYS A 40 1.55 16.29 7.60
CA LYS A 40 2.76 15.47 7.70
C LYS A 40 2.49 14.00 7.34
N HIS A 41 1.33 13.45 7.72
CA HIS A 41 0.89 12.13 7.27
C HIS A 41 0.39 12.11 5.80
N VAL A 42 -0.14 13.22 5.28
CA VAL A 42 -0.60 13.39 3.89
C VAL A 42 0.58 13.37 2.92
N ALA A 43 1.82 13.54 3.38
CA ALA A 43 3.00 13.36 2.55
C ALA A 43 3.34 11.88 2.24
N ALA A 44 2.70 10.91 2.90
CA ALA A 44 3.01 9.48 2.72
C ALA A 44 2.93 9.04 1.25
N GLY A 45 4.05 8.55 0.72
CA GLY A 45 4.16 7.94 -0.60
C GLY A 45 3.73 6.48 -0.58
N VAL A 46 3.79 5.82 -1.74
CA VAL A 46 3.52 4.38 -1.82
C VAL A 46 4.53 3.57 -1.00
N ALA A 47 5.80 3.96 -1.02
CA ALA A 47 6.88 3.26 -0.34
C ALA A 47 6.65 3.13 1.17
N ASP A 48 5.99 4.10 1.79
CA ASP A 48 5.68 4.11 3.22
C ASP A 48 4.69 3.02 3.63
N PHE A 49 3.93 2.47 2.67
CA PHE A 49 2.98 1.38 2.90
C PHE A 49 3.56 -0.01 2.59
N LEU A 50 4.82 -0.12 2.16
CA LEU A 50 5.47 -1.39 1.79
C LEU A 50 5.98 -2.15 3.03
N VAL A 51 5.05 -2.56 3.89
CA VAL A 51 5.34 -3.17 5.19
C VAL A 51 5.35 -4.71 5.18
N ALA A 52 5.14 -5.35 4.03
CA ALA A 52 5.10 -6.80 3.95
C ALA A 52 6.49 -7.42 4.12
N SER A 53 6.59 -8.39 5.02
CA SER A 53 7.78 -9.20 5.22
C SER A 53 7.99 -10.16 4.05
N LYS A 54 9.23 -10.65 3.87
CA LYS A 54 9.54 -11.64 2.83
C LYS A 54 8.66 -12.90 2.91
N PRO A 55 8.39 -13.51 4.08
CA PRO A 55 7.48 -14.65 4.18
C PRO A 55 6.06 -14.34 3.71
N GLU A 56 5.52 -13.16 4.05
CA GLU A 56 4.18 -12.72 3.60
C GLU A 56 4.13 -12.56 2.08
N ILE A 57 5.16 -11.96 1.48
CA ILE A 57 5.28 -11.85 0.02
C ILE A 57 5.33 -13.23 -0.63
N CYS A 58 6.13 -14.16 -0.09
CA CYS A 58 6.21 -15.53 -0.59
C CYS A 58 4.89 -16.29 -0.49
N LEU A 59 4.14 -16.09 0.60
CA LEU A 59 2.83 -16.70 0.81
C LEU A 59 1.81 -16.22 -0.22
N GLU A 60 1.73 -14.91 -0.47
CA GLU A 60 0.83 -14.40 -1.50
C GLU A 60 1.23 -14.83 -2.91
N ALA A 61 2.54 -14.85 -3.20
CA ALA A 61 3.05 -15.32 -4.48
C ALA A 61 2.71 -16.79 -4.71
N SER A 62 2.80 -17.65 -3.70
CA SER A 62 2.44 -19.07 -3.81
C SER A 62 0.94 -19.28 -4.01
N LEU A 63 0.08 -18.53 -3.32
CA LEU A 63 -1.37 -18.55 -3.52
C LEU A 63 -1.76 -18.10 -4.93
N ARG A 64 -1.11 -17.05 -5.46
CA ARG A 64 -1.34 -16.60 -6.83
C ARG A 64 -0.86 -17.63 -7.86
N ALA A 65 0.29 -18.23 -7.64
CA ALA A 65 0.82 -19.30 -8.49
C ALA A 65 -0.15 -20.49 -8.56
N LEU A 66 -0.71 -20.89 -7.41
CA LEU A 66 -1.75 -21.92 -7.32
C LEU A 66 -2.99 -21.54 -8.12
N HIS A 67 -3.47 -20.30 -8.00
CA HIS A 67 -4.64 -19.82 -8.75
C HIS A 67 -4.42 -19.84 -10.27
N LEU A 68 -3.21 -19.56 -10.73
CA LEU A 68 -2.83 -19.57 -12.15
C LEU A 68 -2.45 -20.96 -12.67
N GLY A 69 -2.29 -21.95 -11.79
CA GLY A 69 -1.80 -23.29 -12.17
C GLY A 69 -0.33 -23.31 -12.61
N VAL A 70 0.49 -22.38 -12.11
CA VAL A 70 1.92 -22.23 -12.46
C VAL A 70 2.77 -22.62 -11.24
N PRO A 71 3.92 -23.33 -11.41
CA PRO A 71 4.79 -23.65 -10.29
C PRO A 71 5.39 -22.39 -9.66
N TYR A 72 5.32 -22.31 -8.33
CA TYR A 72 5.94 -21.21 -7.58
C TYR A 72 7.47 -21.38 -7.48
N GLN A 73 8.23 -20.34 -7.82
CA GLN A 73 9.70 -20.33 -7.81
C GLN A 73 10.22 -19.49 -6.64
N HIS A 74 10.45 -20.12 -5.48
CA HIS A 74 10.80 -19.42 -4.24
C HIS A 74 12.12 -18.63 -4.29
N ASN A 75 13.03 -18.95 -5.22
CA ASN A 75 14.32 -18.26 -5.38
C ASN A 75 14.23 -17.01 -6.27
N GLN A 76 13.11 -16.79 -6.94
CA GLN A 76 12.96 -15.69 -7.88
C GLN A 76 12.32 -14.48 -7.19
N SER A 77 13.05 -13.36 -7.12
CA SER A 77 12.50 -12.09 -6.61
C SER A 77 11.54 -11.42 -7.59
N ASP A 78 11.66 -11.76 -8.87
CA ASP A 78 10.88 -11.20 -9.97
C ASP A 78 9.61 -12.00 -10.18
N LEU A 79 8.48 -11.48 -9.70
CA LEU A 79 7.18 -12.16 -9.75
C LEU A 79 6.40 -11.90 -11.04
N ARG A 80 7.05 -11.36 -12.09
CA ARG A 80 6.38 -11.12 -13.39
C ARG A 80 5.80 -12.38 -14.03
N TYR A 81 6.42 -13.54 -13.80
CA TYR A 81 5.93 -14.81 -14.33
C TYR A 81 4.58 -15.25 -13.72
N LEU A 82 4.14 -14.59 -12.64
CA LEU A 82 2.84 -14.78 -12.00
C LEU A 82 1.79 -13.75 -12.46
N LEU A 83 2.08 -12.97 -13.51
CA LEU A 83 1.08 -12.16 -14.20
C LEU A 83 0.44 -12.99 -15.31
N ASN A 84 -0.88 -12.85 -15.49
CA ASN A 84 -1.53 -13.41 -16.66
C ASN A 84 -1.17 -12.59 -17.92
N GLU A 85 -1.48 -13.12 -19.11
CA GLU A 85 -1.13 -12.50 -20.39
C GLU A 85 -1.70 -11.08 -20.54
N ARG A 86 -2.93 -10.86 -20.07
CA ARG A 86 -3.58 -9.55 -20.11
C ARG A 86 -2.87 -8.54 -19.20
N GLU A 87 -2.56 -8.93 -17.96
CA GLU A 87 -1.85 -8.12 -16.98
C GLU A 87 -0.45 -7.76 -17.48
N GLU A 88 0.27 -8.73 -18.05
CA GLU A 88 1.61 -8.51 -18.60
C GLU A 88 1.58 -7.55 -19.79
N THR A 89 0.61 -7.69 -20.70
CA THR A 89 0.40 -6.76 -21.81
C THR A 89 0.10 -5.35 -21.31
N CYS A 90 -0.79 -5.22 -20.32
CA CYS A 90 -1.13 -3.93 -19.71
C CYS A 90 0.09 -3.28 -19.05
N ARG A 91 0.88 -4.06 -18.31
CA ARG A 91 2.13 -3.63 -17.68
C ARG A 91 3.13 -3.10 -18.71
N GLN A 92 3.36 -3.80 -19.81
CA GLN A 92 4.28 -3.39 -20.88
C GLN A 92 3.85 -2.06 -21.54
N GLN A 93 2.55 -1.90 -21.79
CA GLN A 93 1.99 -0.67 -22.35
C GLN A 93 2.15 0.51 -21.37
N LEU A 94 1.91 0.28 -20.08
CA LEU A 94 2.11 1.30 -19.05
C LEU A 94 3.60 1.67 -18.89
N ASP A 95 4.52 0.70 -18.89
CA ASP A 95 5.97 0.98 -18.88
C ASP A 95 6.38 1.87 -20.05
N THR A 96 5.92 1.54 -21.27
CA THR A 96 6.20 2.34 -22.47
C THR A 96 5.68 3.76 -22.33
N LYS A 97 4.44 3.92 -21.84
CA LYS A 97 3.85 5.25 -21.59
C LYS A 97 4.60 6.03 -20.52
N TYR A 98 5.05 5.37 -19.45
CA TYR A 98 5.81 6.00 -18.38
C TYR A 98 7.15 6.53 -18.91
N MET A 99 7.88 5.69 -19.64
CA MET A 99 9.16 6.06 -20.27
C MET A 99 8.97 7.22 -21.25
N GLN A 100 7.94 7.19 -22.10
CA GLN A 100 7.65 8.28 -23.03
C GLN A 100 7.34 9.61 -22.32
N ARG A 101 6.67 9.56 -21.17
CA ARG A 101 6.23 10.76 -20.45
C ARG A 101 7.32 11.38 -19.58
N TYR A 102 8.10 10.55 -18.89
CA TYR A 102 9.06 11.01 -17.87
C TYR A 102 10.52 10.82 -18.29
N ASN A 103 10.79 10.10 -19.39
CA ASN A 103 12.14 9.76 -19.84
C ASN A 103 13.00 9.07 -18.76
N VAL A 104 12.35 8.28 -17.90
CA VAL A 104 12.96 7.52 -16.80
C VAL A 104 12.41 6.10 -16.82
N PHE A 105 13.25 5.12 -16.47
CA PHE A 105 12.81 3.73 -16.34
C PHE A 105 11.83 3.57 -15.17
N PRO A 106 10.70 2.86 -15.34
CA PRO A 106 9.71 2.65 -14.28
C PRO A 106 10.28 2.06 -12.99
N CYS A 107 11.28 1.18 -13.09
CA CYS A 107 11.92 0.56 -11.93
C CYS A 107 12.74 1.54 -11.08
N ALA A 108 13.07 2.73 -11.58
CA ALA A 108 13.79 3.75 -10.83
C ALA A 108 12.88 4.57 -9.89
N ASN A 109 11.56 4.40 -9.98
CA ASN A 109 10.61 5.11 -9.12
C ASN A 109 9.96 4.13 -8.12
N ASP A 110 10.40 4.22 -6.86
CA ASP A 110 9.90 3.36 -5.78
C ASP A 110 8.43 3.59 -5.44
N ASN A 111 7.90 4.77 -5.78
CA ASN A 111 6.52 5.10 -5.52
C ASN A 111 5.58 4.82 -6.71
N LEU A 112 6.08 4.18 -7.78
CA LEU A 112 5.29 3.88 -8.95
C LEU A 112 4.45 2.60 -8.75
N VAL A 113 3.14 2.73 -8.94
CA VAL A 113 2.15 1.65 -8.87
C VAL A 113 1.28 1.73 -10.11
N TYR A 114 1.05 0.59 -10.74
CA TYR A 114 0.08 0.43 -11.81
C TYR A 114 -1.12 -0.38 -11.33
N PHE A 115 -2.33 0.06 -11.65
CA PHE A 115 -3.51 -0.77 -11.53
C PHE A 115 -3.73 -1.56 -12.83
N LEU A 116 -3.44 -2.86 -12.81
CA LEU A 116 -3.54 -3.74 -13.99
C LEU A 116 -4.95 -4.29 -14.22
N GLY A 117 -5.92 -3.96 -13.37
CA GLY A 117 -7.32 -4.35 -13.54
C GLY A 117 -8.05 -3.62 -14.66
N ASP A 118 -7.46 -2.53 -15.17
CA ASP A 118 -8.02 -1.66 -16.21
C ASP A 118 -7.25 -1.81 -17.55
N SER A 119 -7.72 -1.12 -18.58
CA SER A 119 -6.97 -0.92 -19.81
C SER A 119 -5.84 0.09 -19.59
N ALA A 120 -4.70 -0.15 -20.24
CA ALA A 120 -3.59 0.80 -20.24
C ALA A 120 -3.99 2.16 -20.84
N GLN A 121 -5.12 2.27 -21.56
CA GLN A 121 -5.65 3.54 -22.09
C GLN A 121 -6.01 4.54 -20.99
N TYR A 122 -6.61 4.09 -19.88
CA TYR A 122 -7.05 4.97 -18.78
C TYR A 122 -5.91 5.39 -17.83
N CYS A 123 -4.72 4.78 -17.95
CA CYS A 123 -3.52 5.13 -17.17
C CYS A 123 -3.78 5.28 -15.66
N THR A 124 -4.39 4.28 -15.02
CA THR A 124 -4.61 4.29 -13.57
C THR A 124 -3.30 3.91 -12.85
N TRP A 125 -2.48 4.91 -12.54
CA TRP A 125 -1.17 4.75 -11.91
C TRP A 125 -0.85 5.87 -10.90
N SER A 126 0.16 5.67 -10.05
CA SER A 126 0.59 6.66 -9.05
C SER A 126 1.55 7.74 -9.60
N ALA A 127 1.97 7.63 -10.87
CA ALA A 127 3.04 8.47 -11.44
C ALA A 127 2.83 9.99 -11.29
N VAL A 128 1.59 10.45 -11.26
CA VAL A 128 1.24 11.89 -11.19
C VAL A 128 1.12 12.38 -9.75
N SER A 129 0.48 11.59 -8.88
CA SER A 129 0.12 12.00 -7.52
C SER A 129 1.08 11.50 -6.44
N ASN A 130 1.96 10.55 -6.77
CA ASN A 130 2.74 9.78 -5.81
C ASN A 130 1.88 8.99 -4.80
N LYS A 131 0.59 8.77 -5.11
CA LYS A 131 -0.38 8.06 -4.26
C LYS A 131 -0.86 6.77 -4.89
N ILE A 132 -1.16 5.77 -4.07
CA ILE A 132 -1.77 4.52 -4.54
C ILE A 132 -3.11 4.84 -5.21
N PRO A 133 -3.39 4.33 -6.43
CA PRO A 133 -4.68 4.54 -7.06
C PRO A 133 -5.83 4.00 -6.20
N THR A 134 -6.94 4.73 -6.14
CA THR A 134 -8.11 4.38 -5.31
C THR A 134 -8.55 2.93 -5.55
N TYR A 135 -8.77 2.18 -4.45
CA TYR A 135 -9.30 0.83 -4.52
C TYR A 135 -10.72 0.81 -5.10
N ARG A 136 -10.95 -0.12 -6.03
CA ARG A 136 -12.25 -0.33 -6.68
C ARG A 136 -12.86 -1.65 -6.20
N CYS A 137 -14.15 -1.89 -6.40
CA CYS A 137 -14.80 -3.13 -5.97
C CYS A 137 -14.20 -4.40 -6.62
N ASN A 138 -13.59 -4.28 -7.80
CA ASN A 138 -12.83 -5.35 -8.45
C ASN A 138 -11.36 -5.47 -7.98
N ALA A 139 -10.94 -4.69 -6.98
CA ALA A 139 -9.58 -4.72 -6.44
C ALA A 139 -9.22 -6.05 -5.79
N ARG A 140 -10.20 -6.92 -5.48
CA ARG A 140 -9.94 -8.26 -4.95
C ARG A 140 -9.18 -9.13 -5.96
N THR A 141 -9.51 -8.99 -7.25
CA THR A 141 -8.86 -9.77 -8.33
C THR A 141 -7.81 -8.96 -9.09
N ALA A 142 -7.93 -7.63 -9.08
CA ALA A 142 -7.01 -6.78 -9.80
C ALA A 142 -5.65 -6.63 -9.10
N VAL A 143 -4.61 -6.52 -9.92
CA VAL A 143 -3.22 -6.39 -9.48
C VAL A 143 -2.79 -4.94 -9.41
N TYR A 144 -2.19 -4.56 -8.28
CA TYR A 144 -1.50 -3.29 -8.10
C TYR A 144 0.01 -3.52 -8.21
N TRP A 145 0.56 -3.37 -9.41
CA TRP A 145 1.94 -3.74 -9.73
C TRP A 145 2.94 -2.65 -9.36
N LEU A 146 4.05 -3.03 -8.73
CA LEU A 146 5.19 -2.19 -8.33
C LEU A 146 6.40 -2.50 -9.23
N PRO A 147 6.73 -1.65 -10.22
CA PRO A 147 7.84 -1.91 -11.14
C PRO A 147 9.22 -2.00 -10.47
N SER A 148 9.48 -1.18 -9.44
CA SER A 148 10.74 -1.19 -8.68
C SER A 148 10.97 -2.51 -7.95
N GLN A 149 9.91 -3.04 -7.33
CA GLN A 149 9.95 -4.27 -6.53
C GLN A 149 9.67 -5.53 -7.35
N ARG A 150 9.24 -5.40 -8.61
CA ARG A 150 8.85 -6.50 -9.52
C ARG A 150 7.85 -7.48 -8.88
N ARG A 151 6.89 -6.93 -8.13
CA ARG A 151 5.80 -7.65 -7.46
C ARG A 151 4.56 -6.77 -7.42
N TRP A 152 3.48 -7.27 -6.84
CA TRP A 152 2.29 -6.47 -6.53
C TRP A 152 2.21 -6.07 -5.06
N LEU A 153 1.35 -5.09 -4.75
CA LEU A 153 0.98 -4.75 -3.39
C LEU A 153 0.27 -5.93 -2.73
N THR A 154 0.76 -6.34 -1.57
CA THR A 154 0.11 -7.42 -0.81
C THR A 154 -1.20 -6.94 -0.18
N SER A 155 -2.04 -7.87 0.24
CA SER A 155 -3.27 -7.60 0.98
C SER A 155 -3.01 -6.80 2.24
N LYS A 156 -1.92 -7.09 2.96
CA LYS A 156 -1.48 -6.31 4.11
C LYS A 156 -1.17 -4.87 3.74
N GLU A 157 -0.32 -4.64 2.74
CA GLU A 157 0.05 -3.30 2.28
C GLU A 157 -1.17 -2.49 1.81
N ARG A 158 -2.12 -3.16 1.14
CA ARG A 158 -3.40 -2.56 0.76
C ARG A 158 -4.19 -2.10 1.98
N LEU A 159 -4.32 -2.94 3.00
CA LEU A 159 -5.01 -2.59 4.25
C LEU A 159 -4.34 -1.42 4.96
N CYS A 160 -3.01 -1.44 5.07
CA CYS A 160 -2.28 -0.36 5.74
C CYS A 160 -2.46 0.97 4.99
N SER A 161 -2.48 0.96 3.66
CA SER A 161 -2.73 2.17 2.86
C SER A 161 -4.17 2.71 2.96
N MET A 162 -5.13 1.88 3.37
CA MET A 162 -6.50 2.31 3.68
C MET A 162 -6.62 2.85 5.12
N GLY A 163 -5.52 2.89 5.86
CA GLY A 163 -5.50 3.35 7.25
C GLY A 163 -5.94 2.29 8.26
N PHE A 164 -6.06 1.02 7.86
CA PHE A 164 -6.31 -0.04 8.84
C PHE A 164 -5.04 -0.30 9.65
N PRO A 165 -5.12 -0.40 10.98
CA PRO A 165 -3.99 -0.77 11.80
C PRO A 165 -3.57 -2.19 11.43
N CYS A 166 -2.39 -2.31 10.81
CA CYS A 166 -1.78 -3.58 10.49
C CYS A 166 -0.99 -4.11 11.69
N THR A 167 -1.66 -4.32 12.82
CA THR A 167 -1.05 -5.05 13.93
C THR A 167 -0.95 -6.54 13.54
N PRO A 168 0.01 -7.30 14.09
CA PRO A 168 0.14 -8.74 13.82
C PRO A 168 -1.18 -9.51 14.05
N GLU A 169 -1.98 -9.09 15.03
CA GLU A 169 -3.25 -9.70 15.40
C GLU A 169 -4.31 -9.53 14.30
N VAL A 170 -4.42 -8.33 13.71
CA VAL A 170 -5.36 -8.04 12.62
C VAL A 170 -4.95 -8.78 11.34
N ALA A 171 -3.65 -8.84 11.06
CA ALA A 171 -3.12 -9.56 9.90
C ALA A 171 -3.44 -11.06 9.95
N ASN A 172 -3.36 -11.69 11.13
CA ASN A 172 -3.69 -13.10 11.34
C ASN A 172 -5.19 -13.40 11.21
N ALA A 173 -6.07 -12.43 11.47
CA ALA A 173 -7.53 -12.63 11.39
C ALA A 173 -8.09 -12.57 9.95
N MET A 174 -7.30 -12.13 8.96
CA MET A 174 -7.74 -11.94 7.57
C MET A 174 -7.21 -13.00 6.59
N GLN A 175 -6.41 -13.96 7.05
CA GLN A 175 -5.99 -15.15 6.28
C GLN A 175 -7.13 -16.17 6.22
#